data_AF-K9Q693-F1
#
_entry.id   AF-K9Q693-F1
#
_cell.length_a   1.000
_cell.length_b   1.000
_cell.length_c   1.000
_cell.angle_alpha   90.00
_cell.angle_beta   90.00
_cell.angle_gamma   90.00
#
_symmetry.space_group_name_H-M   'P 1'
#
loop_
_entity.id
_entity.type
_entity.pdbx_description
1 polymer ?
#
loop_
_entity_poly.entity_id
_entity_poly.type
_entity_poly.pdbx_seq_one_letter_code
_entity_poly.pdbx_strand_id
1 'polypeptide(L)'
;MQCPKCREIELSDLELGDDLTSYHCEKCEGDWLSGERYQAWQSSQDKPSIVNTSLKLDSNFTPSETDNRAALCPECRRYLSRVKIPVGTPFYLERCPDCNGFWCDRQEWEILRQLALHTSLEYVFTSDWQHKVRDQQHSVSERQALIQKLGKELAEEVFVLGDKLAESDNGDFAVAYLARQVTDIPES
;
A
#
# COMPACT_ATOMS: atom_id res chain seq x y z
N MET A 1 -2.79 -11.99 -26.29
CA MET A 1 -1.75 -10.97 -26.01
C MET A 1 -0.64 -11.63 -25.17
N GLN A 2 0.61 -11.16 -25.22
CA GLN A 2 1.72 -11.80 -24.50
C GLN A 2 1.87 -11.29 -23.06
N CYS A 3 2.24 -12.18 -22.13
CA CYS A 3 2.56 -11.82 -20.76
C CYS A 3 3.71 -10.81 -20.71
N PRO A 4 3.57 -9.68 -20.01
CA PRO A 4 4.59 -8.64 -19.97
C PRO A 4 5.85 -9.04 -19.19
N LYS A 5 5.74 -9.98 -18.23
CA LYS A 5 6.86 -10.48 -17.43
C LYS A 5 7.54 -11.70 -18.05
N CYS A 6 6.76 -12.69 -18.51
CA CYS A 6 7.27 -13.93 -19.12
C CYS A 6 7.62 -13.79 -20.60
N ARG A 7 6.99 -12.85 -21.32
CA ARG A 7 7.15 -12.52 -22.76
C ARG A 7 6.72 -13.61 -23.75
N GLU A 8 7.03 -14.87 -23.48
CA GLU A 8 6.79 -16.00 -24.40
C GLU A 8 5.46 -16.71 -24.16
N ILE A 9 4.73 -16.32 -23.12
CA ILE A 9 3.47 -16.95 -22.71
C ILE A 9 2.32 -16.07 -23.18
N GLU A 10 1.33 -16.66 -23.85
CA GLU A 10 0.07 -15.97 -24.16
C GLU A 10 -0.82 -15.92 -22.91
N LEU A 11 -1.45 -14.77 -22.71
CA LEU A 11 -2.43 -14.61 -21.64
C LEU A 11 -3.78 -15.18 -22.06
N SER A 12 -4.47 -15.85 -21.14
CA SER A 12 -5.82 -16.39 -21.30
C SER A 12 -6.82 -15.67 -20.39
N ASP A 13 -8.12 -15.70 -20.73
CA ASP A 13 -9.13 -15.08 -19.87
C ASP A 13 -9.28 -15.84 -18.54
N LEU A 14 -9.35 -15.08 -17.44
CA LEU A 14 -9.62 -15.60 -16.09
C LEU A 14 -10.57 -14.66 -15.35
N GLU A 15 -11.57 -15.22 -14.67
CA GLU A 15 -12.46 -14.48 -13.77
C GLU A 15 -11.81 -14.31 -12.39
N LEU A 16 -11.66 -13.06 -11.94
CA LEU A 16 -11.07 -12.73 -10.63
C LEU A 16 -12.10 -12.58 -9.51
N GLY A 17 -13.39 -12.71 -9.85
CA GLY A 17 -14.55 -12.51 -8.98
C GLY A 17 -15.31 -11.22 -9.30
N ASP A 18 -16.56 -11.16 -8.83
CA ASP A 18 -17.46 -10.01 -9.00
C ASP A 18 -17.62 -9.56 -10.46
N ASP A 19 -17.71 -10.53 -11.38
CA ASP A 19 -17.78 -10.35 -12.84
C ASP A 19 -16.55 -9.65 -13.48
N LEU A 20 -15.46 -9.43 -12.73
CA LEU A 20 -14.22 -8.92 -13.29
C LEU A 20 -13.44 -10.03 -13.99
N THR A 21 -13.11 -9.80 -15.26
CA THR A 21 -12.23 -10.67 -16.04
C THR A 21 -10.87 -10.01 -16.27
N SER A 22 -9.83 -10.83 -16.24
CA SER A 22 -8.44 -10.46 -16.49
C SER A 22 -7.83 -11.33 -17.59
N TYR A 23 -6.65 -10.95 -18.07
CA TYR A 23 -5.82 -11.80 -18.91
C TYR A 23 -4.68 -12.39 -18.07
N HIS A 24 -4.78 -13.67 -17.76
CA HIS A 24 -3.94 -14.40 -16.82
C HIS A 24 -2.76 -15.10 -17.50
N CYS A 25 -1.61 -15.14 -16.81
CA CYS A 25 -0.43 -15.88 -17.22
C CYS A 25 -0.29 -17.17 -16.40
N GLU A 26 -0.43 -18.34 -17.04
CA GLU A 26 -0.28 -19.64 -16.37
C GLU A 26 1.11 -19.90 -15.76
N LYS A 27 2.15 -19.18 -16.19
CA LYS A 27 3.54 -19.40 -15.76
C LYS A 27 3.93 -18.60 -14.53
N CYS A 28 3.61 -17.31 -14.50
CA CYS A 28 3.93 -16.43 -13.36
C CYS A 28 2.72 -16.11 -12.49
N GLU A 29 1.55 -16.61 -12.86
CA GLU A 29 0.27 -16.41 -12.19
C GLU A 29 -0.11 -14.93 -12.03
N GLY A 30 0.38 -14.07 -12.93
CA GLY A 30 0.08 -12.64 -12.96
C GLY A 30 -1.07 -12.32 -13.91
N ASP A 31 -1.77 -11.23 -13.62
CA ASP A 31 -3.01 -10.82 -14.27
C ASP A 31 -2.87 -9.43 -14.89
N TRP A 32 -3.23 -9.33 -16.17
CA TRP A 32 -3.44 -8.05 -16.84
C TRP A 32 -4.91 -7.66 -16.78
N LEU A 33 -5.20 -6.58 -16.07
CA LEU A 33 -6.49 -5.91 -16.05
C LEU A 33 -6.47 -4.81 -17.11
N SER A 34 -7.05 -5.07 -18.28
CA SER A 34 -7.20 -4.02 -19.30
C SER A 34 -7.97 -2.82 -18.74
N GLY A 35 -7.60 -1.61 -19.13
CA GLY A 35 -8.24 -0.39 -18.62
C GLY A 35 -9.76 -0.38 -18.86
N GLU A 36 -10.20 -0.87 -20.02
CA GLU A 36 -11.63 -1.00 -20.36
C GLU A 36 -12.38 -1.93 -19.39
N ARG A 37 -11.92 -3.19 -19.23
CA ARG A 37 -12.55 -4.17 -18.32
C ARG A 37 -12.56 -3.66 -16.88
N TYR A 38 -11.45 -3.11 -16.42
CA TYR A 38 -11.35 -2.57 -15.06
C TYR A 38 -12.30 -1.40 -14.85
N GLN A 39 -12.33 -0.42 -15.76
CA GLN A 39 -13.22 0.75 -15.65
C GLN A 39 -14.70 0.36 -15.68
N ALA A 40 -15.08 -0.56 -16.58
CA ALA A 40 -16.44 -1.07 -16.68
C ALA A 40 -16.88 -1.75 -15.38
N TRP A 41 -16.05 -2.65 -14.86
CA TRP A 41 -16.28 -3.30 -13.57
C TRP A 41 -16.30 -2.30 -12.42
N GLN A 42 -15.32 -1.42 -12.32
CA GLN A 42 -15.20 -0.43 -11.23
C GLN A 42 -16.41 0.51 -11.16
N SER A 43 -17.07 0.77 -12.28
CA SER A 43 -18.26 1.62 -12.35
C SER A 43 -19.52 0.97 -11.73
N SER A 44 -19.54 -0.36 -11.57
CA SER A 44 -20.61 -1.07 -10.87
C SER A 44 -20.30 -1.37 -9.41
N GLN A 45 -19.10 -1.02 -8.92
CA GLN A 45 -18.69 -1.27 -7.54
C GLN A 45 -18.98 -0.09 -6.62
N ASP A 46 -19.25 -0.39 -5.35
CA ASP A 46 -19.28 0.62 -4.29
C ASP A 46 -17.87 1.15 -4.04
N LYS A 47 -17.68 2.45 -4.25
CA LYS A 47 -16.42 3.13 -3.98
C LYS A 47 -16.40 3.63 -2.53
N PRO A 48 -15.33 3.35 -1.76
CA PRO A 48 -15.24 3.85 -0.39
C PRO A 48 -15.10 5.39 -0.41
N SER A 49 -15.80 6.07 0.48
CA SER A 49 -15.65 7.53 0.66
C SER A 49 -14.24 7.93 1.10
N ILE A 50 -13.52 7.02 1.77
CA ILE A 50 -12.15 7.19 2.22
C ILE A 50 -11.36 5.96 1.79
N VAL A 51 -10.41 6.15 0.88
CA VAL A 51 -9.50 5.08 0.44
C VAL A 51 -8.54 4.72 1.57
N ASN A 52 -8.31 3.42 1.77
CA ASN A 52 -7.44 2.92 2.82
C ASN A 52 -6.00 3.47 2.68
N THR A 53 -5.47 3.99 3.79
CA THR A 53 -4.08 4.46 3.91
C THR A 53 -3.36 3.83 5.11
N SER A 54 -4.08 3.06 5.94
CA SER A 54 -3.55 2.30 7.07
C SER A 54 -3.42 0.84 6.63
N LEU A 55 -2.37 0.58 5.82
CA LEU A 55 -2.17 -0.69 5.13
C LEU A 55 -1.76 -1.81 6.10
N LYS A 56 -2.75 -2.42 6.76
CA LYS A 56 -2.59 -3.57 7.64
C LYS A 56 -2.93 -4.84 6.89
N LEU A 57 -1.98 -5.76 6.84
CA LEU A 57 -2.13 -7.07 6.22
C LEU A 57 -1.65 -8.12 7.21
N ASP A 58 -2.55 -9.02 7.61
CA ASP A 58 -2.25 -10.09 8.57
C ASP A 58 -1.61 -11.32 7.91
N SER A 59 -1.56 -11.36 6.57
CA SER A 59 -1.06 -12.49 5.79
C SER A 59 0.40 -12.31 5.38
N ASN A 60 1.20 -13.35 5.61
CA ASN A 60 2.55 -13.46 5.06
C ASN A 60 2.46 -13.92 3.60
N PHE A 61 2.59 -12.97 2.67
CA PHE A 61 2.72 -13.25 1.25
C PHE A 61 4.19 -13.18 0.81
N THR A 62 4.55 -13.97 -0.20
CA THR A 62 5.86 -13.94 -0.87
C THR A 62 5.72 -13.29 -2.25
N PRO A 63 6.29 -12.09 -2.47
CA PRO A 63 6.29 -11.40 -3.75
C PRO A 63 6.72 -12.28 -4.91
N SER A 64 6.19 -11.99 -6.09
CA SER A 64 6.54 -12.71 -7.29
C SER A 64 8.04 -12.60 -7.63
N GLU A 65 8.56 -13.65 -8.25
CA GLU A 65 9.82 -13.74 -9.01
C GLU A 65 10.12 -12.50 -9.90
N THR A 66 9.04 -11.86 -10.33
CA THR A 66 8.97 -10.88 -11.40
C THR A 66 8.68 -9.46 -10.93
N ASP A 67 8.41 -9.23 -9.64
CA ASP A 67 8.05 -7.91 -9.09
C ASP A 67 9.16 -6.88 -9.35
N ASN A 68 10.43 -7.29 -9.28
CA ASN A 68 11.57 -6.41 -9.57
C ASN A 68 11.84 -6.16 -11.08
N ARG A 69 11.09 -6.80 -11.99
CA ARG A 69 11.32 -6.71 -13.45
C ARG A 69 10.39 -5.67 -14.06
N ALA A 70 10.97 -4.74 -14.83
CA ALA A 70 10.18 -3.82 -15.63
C ALA A 70 9.37 -4.55 -16.71
N ALA A 71 8.14 -4.10 -16.94
CA ALA A 71 7.21 -4.64 -17.91
C ALA A 71 6.82 -3.60 -18.97
N LEU A 72 6.47 -4.10 -20.17
CA LEU A 72 5.81 -3.32 -21.21
C LEU A 72 4.33 -3.67 -21.20
N CYS A 73 3.45 -2.69 -21.37
CA CYS A 73 2.02 -2.91 -21.54
C CYS A 73 1.76 -3.93 -22.67
N PRO A 74 0.96 -4.98 -22.43
CA PRO A 74 0.67 -5.99 -23.45
C PRO A 74 -0.20 -5.46 -24.60
N GLU A 75 -0.87 -4.31 -24.42
CA GLU A 75 -1.71 -3.68 -25.43
C GLU A 75 -0.93 -2.66 -26.28
N CYS A 76 -0.27 -1.67 -25.66
CA CYS A 76 0.39 -0.57 -26.38
C CYS A 76 1.92 -0.59 -26.36
N ARG A 77 2.54 -1.57 -25.68
CA ARG A 77 4.00 -1.77 -25.58
C ARG A 77 4.77 -0.63 -24.90
N ARG A 78 4.11 0.32 -24.24
CA ARG A 78 4.77 1.33 -23.39
C ARG A 78 5.20 0.77 -22.05
N TYR A 79 6.21 1.36 -21.43
CA TYR A 79 6.61 0.99 -20.09
C TYR A 79 5.48 1.20 -19.09
N LEU A 80 5.27 0.22 -18.20
CA LEU A 80 4.38 0.37 -17.07
C LEU A 80 5.04 1.27 -16.01
N SER A 81 4.27 2.21 -15.47
CA SER A 81 4.65 2.92 -14.24
C SER A 81 4.34 2.03 -13.05
N ARG A 82 5.10 2.17 -11.97
CA ARG A 82 4.95 1.34 -10.76
C ARG A 82 4.79 2.19 -9.53
N VAL A 83 3.99 1.72 -8.58
CA VAL A 83 3.83 2.31 -7.25
C VAL A 83 4.04 1.24 -6.19
N LYS A 84 4.79 1.57 -5.13
CA LYS A 84 5.02 0.66 -4.01
C LYS A 84 3.75 0.58 -3.15
N ILE A 85 3.33 -0.63 -2.81
CA ILE A 85 2.31 -0.92 -1.80
C ILE A 85 3.04 -1.39 -0.54
N PRO A 86 3.24 -0.52 0.47
CA PRO A 86 4.15 -0.82 1.55
C PRO A 86 3.44 -1.54 2.71
N VAL A 87 2.93 -2.74 2.44
CA VAL A 87 2.48 -3.68 3.50
C VAL A 87 3.69 -4.39 4.14
N GLY A 88 3.44 -5.33 5.07
CA GLY A 88 4.49 -6.07 5.78
C GLY A 88 5.58 -6.59 4.86
N THR A 89 5.20 -7.25 3.76
CA THR A 89 6.09 -7.55 2.64
C THR A 89 5.70 -6.69 1.42
N PRO A 90 6.45 -5.63 1.09
CA PRO A 90 6.05 -4.69 0.05
C PRO A 90 6.11 -5.32 -1.34
N PHE A 91 5.22 -4.88 -2.22
CA PHE A 91 5.19 -5.22 -3.63
C PHE A 91 4.89 -3.96 -4.47
N TYR A 92 4.86 -4.08 -5.80
CA TYR A 92 4.61 -2.93 -6.67
C TYR A 92 3.49 -3.19 -7.67
N LEU A 93 2.41 -2.42 -7.52
CA LEU A 93 1.35 -2.37 -8.52
C LEU A 93 1.84 -1.59 -9.75
N GLU A 94 1.60 -2.14 -10.93
CA GLU A 94 2.01 -1.56 -12.21
C GLU A 94 0.81 -1.08 -13.02
N ARG A 95 0.94 0.06 -13.70
CA ARG A 95 -0.12 0.67 -14.52
C ARG A 95 0.44 1.18 -15.85
N CYS A 96 -0.32 1.01 -16.92
CA CYS A 96 -0.02 1.66 -18.19
C CYS A 96 -0.56 3.10 -18.17
N PRO A 97 0.28 4.13 -18.42
CA PRO A 97 -0.17 5.52 -18.45
C PRO A 97 -1.11 5.85 -19.64
N ASP A 98 -1.02 5.06 -20.72
CA ASP A 98 -1.82 5.27 -21.94
C ASP A 98 -3.13 4.45 -21.94
N CYS A 99 -3.04 3.13 -21.79
CA CYS A 99 -4.20 2.24 -21.79
C CYS A 99 -5.01 2.26 -20.48
N ASN A 100 -4.48 2.83 -19.40
CA ASN A 100 -5.04 2.76 -18.05
C ASN A 100 -5.23 1.34 -17.49
N GLY A 101 -4.67 0.30 -18.12
CA GLY A 101 -4.67 -1.05 -17.58
C GLY A 101 -3.63 -1.25 -16.47
N PHE A 102 -3.83 -2.28 -15.67
CA PHE A 102 -3.00 -2.64 -14.52
C PHE A 102 -2.41 -4.03 -14.70
N TRP A 103 -1.17 -4.19 -14.26
CA TRP A 103 -0.56 -5.50 -14.08
C TRP A 103 -0.48 -5.78 -12.58
N CYS A 104 -1.08 -6.90 -12.18
CA CYS A 104 -0.95 -7.47 -10.84
C CYS A 104 -0.11 -8.73 -10.97
N ASP A 105 1.04 -8.79 -10.31
CA ASP A 105 1.76 -10.05 -10.16
C ASP A 105 0.94 -11.00 -9.25
N ARG A 106 1.38 -12.27 -9.18
CA ARG A 106 0.69 -13.32 -8.42
C ARG A 106 0.23 -12.87 -7.04
N GLN A 107 -1.03 -13.13 -6.72
CA GLN A 107 -1.71 -12.80 -5.45
C GLN A 107 -1.88 -11.30 -5.14
N GLU A 108 -1.32 -10.38 -5.93
CA GLU A 108 -1.42 -8.95 -5.63
C GLU A 108 -2.86 -8.44 -5.74
N TRP A 109 -3.65 -8.95 -6.69
CA TRP A 109 -5.08 -8.61 -6.78
C TRP A 109 -5.83 -8.94 -5.48
N GLU A 110 -5.60 -10.11 -4.92
CA GLU A 110 -6.23 -10.55 -3.68
C GLU A 110 -5.81 -9.66 -2.49
N ILE A 111 -4.54 -9.28 -2.43
CA ILE A 111 -4.06 -8.35 -1.40
C ILE A 111 -4.72 -6.97 -1.56
N LEU A 112 -4.88 -6.48 -2.79
CA LEU A 112 -5.59 -5.23 -3.07
C LEU A 112 -7.08 -5.31 -2.67
N ARG A 113 -7.71 -6.49 -2.75
CA ARG A 113 -9.06 -6.72 -2.21
C ARG A 113 -9.08 -6.64 -0.69
N GLN A 114 -8.19 -7.37 -0.02
CA GLN A 114 -8.09 -7.37 1.45
C GLN A 114 -7.82 -5.97 2.02
N LEU A 115 -7.06 -5.15 1.30
CA LEU A 115 -6.78 -3.76 1.67
C LEU A 115 -7.89 -2.78 1.28
N ALA A 116 -8.96 -3.23 0.63
CA ALA A 116 -10.02 -2.39 0.05
C ALA A 116 -9.48 -1.32 -0.93
N LEU A 117 -8.42 -1.64 -1.68
CA LEU A 117 -7.83 -0.77 -2.70
C LEU A 117 -8.28 -1.11 -4.12
N HIS A 118 -8.73 -2.35 -4.35
CA HIS A 118 -9.12 -2.89 -5.67
C HIS A 118 -10.11 -2.02 -6.46
N THR A 119 -10.98 -1.23 -5.82
CA THR A 119 -11.93 -0.31 -6.48
C THR A 119 -11.42 1.12 -6.66
N SER A 120 -10.16 1.38 -6.29
CA SER A 120 -9.55 2.72 -6.27
C SER A 120 -8.11 2.72 -6.80
N LEU A 121 -7.78 1.82 -7.73
CA LEU A 121 -6.40 1.61 -8.18
C LEU A 121 -5.79 2.87 -8.81
N GLU A 122 -6.55 3.69 -9.52
CA GLU A 122 -6.04 4.96 -10.08
C GLU A 122 -5.59 5.93 -8.99
N TYR A 123 -6.33 5.98 -7.87
CA TYR A 123 -6.02 6.89 -6.76
C TYR A 123 -4.71 6.50 -6.06
N VAL A 124 -4.40 5.20 -6.00
CA VAL A 124 -3.14 4.68 -5.43
C VAL A 124 -1.91 5.24 -6.15
N PHE A 125 -2.02 5.59 -7.44
CA PHE A 125 -0.93 6.20 -8.22
C PHE A 125 -0.77 7.72 -7.98
N THR A 126 -1.64 8.35 -7.20
CA THR A 126 -1.56 9.80 -6.93
C THR A 126 -0.53 10.13 -5.86
N SER A 127 0.05 11.34 -5.92
CA SER A 127 0.94 11.87 -4.87
C SER A 127 0.25 11.93 -3.50
N ASP A 128 -1.05 12.23 -3.49
CA ASP A 128 -1.83 12.43 -2.28
C ASP A 128 -1.99 11.13 -1.49
N TRP A 129 -2.37 10.05 -2.16
CA TRP A 129 -2.47 8.74 -1.51
C TRP A 129 -1.10 8.29 -1.01
N GLN A 130 -0.06 8.41 -1.85
CA GLN A 130 1.30 8.00 -1.48
C GLN A 130 1.87 8.80 -0.29
N HIS A 131 1.56 10.09 -0.20
CA HIS A 131 1.94 10.92 0.94
C HIS A 131 1.24 10.47 2.21
N LYS A 132 -0.08 10.30 2.17
CA LYS A 132 -0.87 9.83 3.32
C LYS A 132 -0.37 8.48 3.84
N VAL A 133 -0.07 7.53 2.94
CA VAL A 133 0.49 6.23 3.33
C VAL A 133 1.85 6.40 4.01
N ARG A 134 2.76 7.21 3.44
CA ARG A 134 4.07 7.46 4.08
C ARG A 134 3.93 8.06 5.48
N ASP A 135 3.01 9.01 5.66
CA ASP A 135 2.79 9.66 6.96
C ASP A 135 2.25 8.65 8.00
N GLN A 136 1.28 7.81 7.58
CA GLN A 136 0.77 6.73 8.42
C GLN A 136 1.86 5.73 8.81
N GLN A 137 2.73 5.35 7.88
CA GLN A 137 3.85 4.45 8.16
C GLN A 137 4.88 5.06 9.10
N HIS A 138 5.20 6.34 8.90
CA HIS A 138 6.12 7.05 9.76
C HIS A 138 5.59 7.09 11.20
N SER A 139 4.31 7.43 11.38
CA SER A 139 3.67 7.42 12.70
C SER A 139 3.67 6.04 13.36
N VAL A 140 3.35 4.99 12.61
CA VAL A 140 3.37 3.61 13.14
C VAL A 140 4.80 3.21 13.54
N SER A 141 5.78 3.51 12.71
CA SER A 141 7.19 3.17 12.97
C SER A 141 7.74 3.92 14.19
N GLU A 142 7.40 5.20 14.34
CA GLU A 142 7.76 6.01 15.50
C GLU A 142 7.19 5.42 16.80
N ARG A 143 5.89 5.07 16.79
CA ARG A 143 5.25 4.43 17.95
C ARG A 143 5.88 3.08 18.28
N GLN A 144 6.18 2.26 17.27
CA GLN A 144 6.87 0.99 17.49
C GLN A 144 8.29 1.18 18.06
N ALA A 145 9.03 2.18 17.59
CA ALA A 145 10.35 2.51 18.12
C ALA A 145 10.29 2.96 19.58
N LEU A 146 9.27 3.75 19.95
CA LEU A 146 9.02 4.15 21.34
C LEU A 146 8.72 2.92 22.23
N ILE A 147 7.85 2.01 21.79
CA ILE A 147 7.56 0.76 22.50
C ILE A 147 8.84 -0.08 22.67
N GLN A 148 9.67 -0.20 21.64
CA GLN A 148 10.91 -0.97 21.71
C GLN A 148 11.92 -0.37 22.69
N LYS A 149 12.00 0.97 22.78
CA LYS A 149 12.97 1.67 23.62
C LYS A 149 12.54 1.81 25.08
N LEU A 150 11.26 2.06 25.33
CA LEU A 150 10.72 2.37 26.66
C LEU A 150 10.01 1.18 27.31
N GLY A 151 9.71 0.14 26.54
CA GLY A 151 8.76 -0.89 26.93
C GLY A 151 7.32 -0.45 26.69
N LYS A 152 6.41 -1.43 26.58
CA LYS A 152 5.01 -1.20 26.20
C LYS A 152 4.28 -0.29 27.17
N GLU A 153 4.40 -0.55 28.47
CA GLU A 153 3.67 0.17 29.53
C GLU A 153 4.00 1.67 29.53
N LEU A 154 5.29 2.02 29.62
CA LEU A 154 5.72 3.42 29.62
C LEU A 154 5.45 4.11 28.27
N ALA A 155 5.60 3.41 27.14
CA ALA A 155 5.26 3.99 25.84
C ALA A 155 3.77 4.31 25.70
N GLU A 156 2.89 3.46 26.22
CA GLU A 156 1.43 3.71 26.24
C GLU A 156 1.09 4.96 27.08
N GLU A 157 1.74 5.15 28.23
CA GLU A 157 1.59 6.39 29.02
C GLU A 157 2.06 7.62 28.26
N VAL A 158 3.20 7.54 27.57
CA VAL A 158 3.74 8.64 26.74
C VAL A 158 2.77 9.00 25.62
N PHE A 159 2.14 8.02 24.95
CA PHE A 159 1.14 8.29 23.91
C PHE A 159 -0.09 9.00 24.47
N VAL A 160 -0.66 8.50 25.57
CA VAL A 160 -1.83 9.10 26.22
C VAL A 160 -1.53 10.52 26.70
N LEU A 161 -0.35 10.74 27.27
CA LEU A 161 0.07 12.07 27.68
C LEU A 161 0.25 12.98 26.46
N GLY A 162 0.89 12.50 25.40
CA GLY A 162 1.06 13.23 24.14
C GLY A 162 -0.27 13.73 23.57
N ASP A 163 -1.28 12.86 23.51
CA ASP A 163 -2.63 13.21 23.02
C ASP A 163 -3.26 14.31 23.89
N LYS A 164 -3.18 14.19 25.23
CA LYS A 164 -3.70 15.21 26.16
C LYS A 164 -2.98 16.55 26.04
N LEU A 165 -1.67 16.54 25.79
CA LEU A 165 -0.89 17.76 25.62
C LEU A 165 -1.19 18.43 24.27
N ALA A 166 -1.44 17.66 23.21
CA ALA A 166 -1.80 18.20 21.90
C ALA A 166 -3.15 18.93 21.90
N GLU A 167 -4.09 18.51 22.76
CA GLU A 167 -5.39 19.18 22.95
C GLU A 167 -5.33 20.39 23.90
N SER A 168 -4.20 20.64 24.57
CA SER A 168 -4.07 21.71 25.57
C SER A 168 -3.45 22.97 24.97
N ASP A 169 -4.02 24.14 25.30
CA ASP A 169 -3.48 25.45 24.91
C ASP A 169 -2.03 25.70 25.36
N ASN A 170 -1.56 24.99 26.39
CA ASN A 170 -0.19 25.13 26.94
C ASN A 170 0.59 23.80 26.90
N GLY A 171 0.28 22.91 25.95
CA GLY A 171 0.93 21.62 25.82
C GLY A 171 2.45 21.70 25.63
N ASP A 172 2.91 22.71 24.89
CA ASP A 172 4.33 23.00 24.64
C ASP A 172 5.11 23.31 25.92
N PHE A 173 4.51 24.07 26.85
CA PHE A 173 5.09 24.36 28.16
C PHE A 173 5.29 23.08 28.98
N ALA A 174 4.33 22.17 28.95
CA ALA A 174 4.41 20.88 29.63
C ALA A 174 5.49 19.97 29.02
N VAL A 175 5.60 19.91 27.68
CA VAL A 175 6.67 19.18 26.98
C VAL A 175 8.05 19.73 27.39
N ALA A 176 8.20 21.06 27.43
CA ALA A 176 9.45 21.70 27.85
C ALA A 176 9.82 21.38 29.31
N TYR A 177 8.84 21.28 30.21
CA TYR A 177 9.07 20.84 31.59
C TYR A 177 9.57 19.39 31.64
N LEU A 178 8.89 18.46 30.97
CA LEU A 178 9.25 17.05 30.94
C LEU A 178 10.65 16.84 30.36
N ALA A 179 10.98 17.54 29.26
CA ALA A 179 12.29 17.48 28.63
C ALA A 179 13.42 17.82 29.62
N ARG A 180 13.26 18.88 30.44
CA ARG A 180 14.25 19.25 31.47
C ARG A 180 14.41 18.17 32.55
N GLN A 181 13.30 17.57 33.01
CA GLN A 181 13.35 16.55 34.05
C GLN A 181 14.11 15.29 33.62
N VAL A 182 14.05 14.92 32.34
CA VAL A 182 14.74 13.72 31.84
C VAL A 182 16.19 13.97 31.42
N THR A 183 16.57 15.21 31.11
CA THR A 183 17.96 15.57 30.77
C THR A 183 18.82 15.86 31.99
N ASP A 184 18.21 16.25 33.12
CA ASP A 184 18.93 16.62 34.35
C ASP A 184 19.19 15.44 35.31
N ILE A 185 19.05 14.18 34.86
CA ILE A 185 19.37 13.01 35.68
C ILE A 185 20.90 12.88 35.79
N PRO A 186 21.50 13.02 36.99
CA PRO A 186 22.94 12.79 37.16
C PRO A 186 23.26 11.32 36.85
N GLU A 187 24.30 11.06 36.06
CA GLU A 187 24.83 9.71 35.88
C GLU A 187 25.12 9.09 37.25
N SER A 188 24.39 8.02 37.60
CA SER A 188 24.62 7.20 38.80
C SER A 188 25.43 5.96 38.47
#